data_AF-A0A2H0BDW5-F1
#
_entry.id   AF-A0A2H0BDW5-F1
#
_cell.length_a   1.000
_cell.length_b   1.000
_cell.length_c   1.000
_cell.angle_alpha   90.00
_cell.angle_beta   90.00
_cell.angle_gamma   90.00
#
_symmetry.space_group_name_H-M   'P 1'
#
loop_
_entity.id
_entity.type
_entity.pdbx_description
1 polymer ?
#
loop_
_entity_poly.entity_id
_entity_poly.type
_entity_poly.pdbx_seq_one_letter_code
_entity_poly.pdbx_strand_id
1 'polypeptide(L)' 'MTQKVIKVGDSVAVIIPKRSLNDLGIRPGDRVNVEVDKKQRRVSFSPAIAEVDKELLSWTKKFIERYRPALEALANK' A
#
# COMPACT_ATOMS: atom_id res chain seq x y z
N MET A 1 3.81 -13.32 -17.30
CA MET A 1 2.38 -13.63 -17.48
C MET A 1 1.76 -12.52 -18.30
N THR A 2 0.89 -12.84 -19.26
CA THR A 2 0.21 -11.86 -20.09
C THR A 2 -1.27 -11.84 -19.73
N GLN A 3 -1.81 -10.66 -19.43
CA GLN A 3 -3.20 -10.47 -19.03
C GLN A 3 -3.91 -9.57 -20.04
N LYS A 4 -5.21 -9.78 -20.24
CA LYS A 4 -6.04 -8.96 -21.14
C LYS A 4 -6.47 -7.67 -20.45
N VAL A 5 -6.48 -6.58 -21.21
CA VAL A 5 -7.11 -5.31 -20.81
C VAL A 5 -8.62 -5.42 -21.03
N ILE A 6 -9.42 -5.08 -20.01
CA ILE A 6 -10.88 -5.12 -20.05
C ILE A 6 -11.47 -3.72 -19.87
N LYS A 7 -12.59 -3.43 -20.54
CA LYS A 7 -13.32 -2.16 -20.38
C LYS A 7 -14.14 -2.19 -19.09
N VAL A 8 -14.06 -1.13 -18.29
CA VAL A 8 -14.80 -0.95 -17.04
C VAL A 8 -15.37 0.48 -17.04
N GLY A 9 -16.65 0.62 -17.42
CA GLY A 9 -17.28 1.94 -17.57
C GLY A 9 -16.60 2.79 -18.65
N ASP A 10 -16.13 3.97 -18.25
CA ASP A 10 -15.32 4.90 -19.07
C ASP A 10 -13.81 4.57 -19.05
N SER A 11 -13.42 3.59 -18.25
CA SER A 11 -12.03 3.26 -17.92
C SER A 11 -11.65 1.85 -18.39
N VAL A 12 -10.39 1.46 -18.16
CA VAL A 12 -9.87 0.12 -18.44
C VAL A 12 -9.18 -0.48 -17.22
N ALA A 13 -9.22 -1.80 -17.10
CA ALA A 13 -8.57 -2.54 -16.04
C ALA A 13 -7.74 -3.72 -16.58
N VAL A 14 -6.75 -4.15 -15.80
CA VAL A 14 -5.98 -5.38 -16.04
C VAL A 14 -6.16 -6.29 -14.83
N ILE A 15 -6.42 -7.57 -15.09
CA ILE A 15 -6.61 -8.55 -14.02
C ILE A 15 -5.24 -8.91 -13.44
N ILE A 16 -5.05 -8.65 -12.14
CA ILE A 16 -3.85 -9.08 -11.42
C ILE A 16 -4.08 -10.50 -10.87
N PRO A 17 -3.21 -11.47 -11.16
CA PRO A 17 -3.33 -12.84 -10.66
C PRO A 17 -3.18 -12.88 -9.14
N LYS A 18 -3.90 -13.79 -8.47
CA LYS A 18 -3.85 -13.96 -7.00
C LYS A 18 -2.44 -14.15 -6.45
N ARG A 19 -1.57 -14.86 -7.17
CA ARG A 19 -0.17 -15.07 -6.76
C ARG A 19 0.58 -13.74 -6.63
N SER A 20 0.39 -12.85 -7.60
CA SER A 20 1.02 -11.53 -7.61
C SER A 20 0.45 -10.59 -6.54
N LEU A 21 -0.80 -10.77 -6.10
CA LEU A 21 -1.36 -9.97 -5.01
C LEU A 21 -0.60 -10.20 -3.69
N ASN A 22 -0.21 -11.45 -3.41
CA ASN A 22 0.57 -11.78 -2.22
C ASN A 22 1.98 -11.15 -2.26
N ASP A 23 2.65 -11.24 -3.41
CA ASP A 23 3.99 -10.68 -3.59
C ASP A 23 4.00 -9.14 -3.48
N LEU A 24 2.90 -8.50 -3.90
CA LEU A 24 2.73 -7.06 -3.87
C LEU A 24 2.14 -6.53 -2.55
N GLY A 25 1.67 -7.43 -1.66
CA GLY A 25 1.07 -7.05 -0.39
C GLY A 25 -0.22 -6.24 -0.51
N ILE A 26 -0.95 -6.37 -1.63
CA ILE A 26 -2.17 -5.60 -1.91
C ILE A 26 -3.41 -6.50 -1.88
N ARG A 27 -4.52 -5.94 -1.39
CA ARG A 27 -5.83 -6.59 -1.31
C ARG A 27 -6.87 -5.82 -2.13
N PRO A 28 -7.95 -6.46 -2.58
CA PRO A 28 -9.07 -5.76 -3.20
C PRO A 28 -9.60 -4.65 -2.27
N GLY A 29 -9.67 -3.42 -2.78
CA GLY A 29 -10.09 -2.24 -2.02
C GLY A 29 -8.93 -1.38 -1.50
N ASP A 30 -7.69 -1.86 -1.54
CA ASP A 30 -6.53 -1.05 -1.16
C ASP A 30 -6.30 0.10 -2.15
N ARG A 31 -5.84 1.24 -1.63
CA ARG A 31 -5.40 2.36 -2.46
C ARG A 31 -4.00 2.05 -3.01
N VAL A 32 -3.80 2.39 -4.28
CA VAL A 32 -2.52 2.22 -4.97
C VAL A 32 -2.16 3.49 -5.71
N ASN A 33 -0.86 3.80 -5.78
CA ASN A 33 -0.34 4.83 -6.66
C ASN A 33 -0.14 4.23 -8.05
N VAL A 34 -0.51 4.97 -9.10
CA VAL A 34 -0.36 4.55 -10.49
C VAL A 34 0.45 5.60 -11.22
N GLU A 35 1.59 5.18 -11.77
CA GLU A 35 2.50 6.05 -12.52
C GLU A 35 2.61 5.57 -13.96
N VAL A 36 2.64 6.52 -14.89
CA VAL A 36 2.72 6.26 -16.33
C VAL A 36 4.02 6.83 -16.88
N ASP A 37 4.97 5.94 -17.19
CA ASP A 37 6.16 6.29 -17.95
C ASP A 37 5.80 6.29 -19.45
N LYS A 38 5.58 7.49 -19.99
CA LYS A 38 5.27 7.70 -21.40
C LYS A 38 6.43 7.35 -22.34
N LYS A 39 7.68 7.46 -21.88
CA LYS A 39 8.87 7.17 -22.69
C LYS A 39 9.03 5.67 -22.88
N GLN A 40 8.84 4.92 -21.79
CA GLN A 40 8.94 3.46 -21.80
C GLN A 40 7.62 2.75 -22.10
N ARG A 41 6.52 3.50 -22.26
CA ARG A 41 5.15 2.97 -22.44
C ARG A 41 4.79 1.95 -21.35
N ARG A 42 5.17 2.26 -20.10
CA ARG A 42 5.00 1.39 -18.95
C ARG A 42 4.08 2.05 -17.93
N VAL A 43 3.23 1.24 -17.32
CA VAL A 43 2.48 1.63 -16.12
C VAL A 43 3.07 0.84 -14.96
N SER A 44 3.45 1.55 -13.90
CA SER A 44 3.84 0.97 -12.62
C SER A 44 2.78 1.30 -11.59
N PHE A 45 2.53 0.36 -10.69
CA PHE A 45 1.67 0.59 -9.54
C PHE A 45 2.36 0.09 -8.28
N SER A 46 2.15 0.82 -7.18
CA SER A 46 2.71 0.52 -5.87
C SER A 46 1.63 0.71 -4.82
N PRO A 47 1.70 0.00 -3.68
CA PRO A 47 0.81 0.28 -2.56
C PRO A 47 0.87 1.77 -2.22
N ALA A 48 -0.29 2.40 -2.04
CA ALA A 48 -0.33 3.76 -1.51
C ALA A 48 -0.06 3.66 0.00
N ILE A 49 1.22 3.44 0.34
CA ILE A 49 1.69 3.62 1.70
C ILE A 49 1.49 5.12 1.95
N ALA A 50 0.69 5.48 2.97
CA ALA A 50 0.70 6.85 3.44
C ALA A 50 2.17 7.20 3.66
N GLU A 51 2.67 8.25 3.03
CA GLU A 51 4.00 8.78 3.33
C GLU A 51 3.94 9.20 4.80
N VAL A 52 4.25 8.26 5.70
CA VAL A 52 4.33 8.57 7.11
C VAL A 52 5.63 9.32 7.23
N ASP A 53 5.52 10.59 7.60
CA ASP A 53 6.67 11.44 7.86
C ASP A 53 7.68 10.66 8.71
N LYS A 54 8.93 10.60 8.24
CA LYS A 54 10.01 9.88 8.93
C LYS A 54 10.20 10.42 10.35
N GLU A 55 9.94 11.71 10.56
CA GLU A 55 9.95 12.34 11.88
C GLU A 55 8.80 11.81 12.74
N LEU A 56 7.59 11.74 12.20
CA LEU A 56 6.43 11.17 12.89
C LEU A 56 6.65 9.70 13.27
N LEU A 57 7.24 8.90 12.39
CA LEU A 57 7.64 7.51 12.67
C LEU A 57 8.63 7.43 13.83
N SER A 58 9.66 8.28 13.82
CA SER A 58 10.67 8.36 14.87
C SER A 58 10.06 8.76 16.21
N TRP A 59 9.19 9.77 16.23
CA TRP A 59 8.49 10.20 17.44
C TRP A 59 7.57 9.12 17.98
N THR A 60 6.79 8.49 17.11
CA THR A 60 5.87 7.41 17.48
C THR A 60 6.64 6.24 18.09
N LYS A 61 7.78 5.86 17.49
CA LYS A 61 8.64 4.80 18.04
C LYS A 61 9.15 5.16 19.45
N LYS A 62 9.69 6.37 19.63
CA LYS A 62 10.17 6.85 20.94
C LYS A 62 9.06 6.92 21.98
N PHE A 63 7.86 7.36 21.59
CA PHE A 63 6.69 7.40 22.45
C PHE A 63 6.29 6.00 22.93
N ILE A 64 6.18 5.05 22.00
CA ILE A 64 5.85 3.65 22.31
C ILE A 64 6.92 3.05 23.23
N GLU A 65 8.20 3.26 22.96
CA GLU A 65 9.29 2.75 23.81
C GLU A 65 9.24 3.33 25.22
N ARG A 66 9.04 4.65 25.36
CA ARG A 66 8.99 5.34 26.66
C ARG A 66 7.80 4.91 27.51
N TYR A 67 6.65 4.70 26.90
CA TYR A 67 5.39 4.46 27.61
C TYR A 67 4.87 3.02 27.48
N ARG A 68 5.69 2.09 26.98
CA ARG A 68 5.28 0.69 26.75
C ARG A 68 4.52 0.06 27.93
N PRO A 69 4.99 0.15 29.19
CA PRO A 69 4.28 -0.48 30.29
C PRO A 69 2.89 0.14 30.53
N ALA A 70 2.75 1.45 30.35
CA ALA A 70 1.47 2.14 30.50
C ALA A 70 0.51 1.83 29.35
N LEU A 71 1.03 1.71 28.12
CA LEU A 71 0.25 1.31 26.95
C LEU A 71 -0.25 -0.13 27.06
N GLU A 72 0.58 -1.04 27.57
CA GLU A 72 0.20 -2.44 27.84
C GLU A 72 -0.85 -2.52 28.96
N ALA A 73 -0.70 -1.74 30.03
CA ALA A 73 -1.72 -1.64 31.08
C ALA A 73 -3.04 -1.06 30.56
N LEU A 74 -2.98 -0.10 29.62
CA LEU A 74 -4.17 0.48 28.99
C LEU A 74 -4.89 -0.52 28.07
N ALA A 75 -4.16 -1.34 27.33
CA ALA A 75 -4.73 -2.35 26.44
C ALA A 75 -5.45 -3.50 27.20
N ASN A 76 -5.08 -3.72 28.47
CA ASN A 76 -5.67 -4.73 29.34
C ASN A 76 -6.84 -4.19 30.21
N LYS A 77 -7.30 -2.97 29.94
CA LYS A 77 -8.52 -2.40 30.50
C LYS A 77 -9.66 -2.48 29.49
#